data_AF-A0A0A2M4T6-F1
#
_entry.id   AF-A0A0A2M4T6-F1
#
_cell.length_a   1.000
_cell.length_b   1.000
_cell.length_c   1.000
_cell.angle_alpha   90.00
_cell.angle_beta   90.00
_cell.angle_gamma   90.00
#
_symmetry.space_group_name_H-M   'P 1'
#
loop_
_entity.id
_entity.type
_entity.pdbx_description
1 polymer ?
#
loop_
_entity_poly.entity_id
_entity_poly.type
_entity_poly.pdbx_seq_one_letter_code
_entity_poly.pdbx_strand_id
1 'polypeptide(L)'
;MDIALTKLELLDWVMHISNKATFEKLLALKEETTEDEVIVAYSSLGKPLNVNEYKAHINEGIKDIREGNFITDDELRDEMKSW
;
A
#
# COMPACT_ATOMS: atom_id res chain seq x y z
N MET A 1 21.56 -3.92 17.83
CA MET A 1 21.06 -2.57 18.15
C MET A 1 19.64 -2.77 18.64
N ASP A 2 19.35 -2.42 19.89
CA ASP A 2 18.04 -2.69 20.48
C ASP A 2 17.02 -1.66 19.96
N ILE A 3 16.11 -2.13 19.10
CA ILE A 3 15.08 -1.31 18.46
C ILE A 3 14.22 -0.58 19.51
N ALA A 4 14.04 -1.14 20.71
CA ALA A 4 13.28 -0.49 21.76
C ALA A 4 13.99 0.76 22.31
N LEU A 5 15.32 0.68 22.48
CA LEU A 5 16.14 1.81 22.94
C LEU A 5 16.15 2.93 21.90
N THR A 6 16.33 2.58 20.63
CA THR A 6 16.38 3.56 19.53
C THR A 6 15.04 4.29 19.34
N LYS A 7 13.90 3.64 19.63
CA LYS A 7 12.58 4.29 19.63
C LYS A 7 12.43 5.33 20.74
N LEU A 8 12.97 5.06 21.93
CA LEU A 8 12.94 6.00 23.05
C LEU A 8 13.82 7.23 22.79
N GLU A 9 15.01 7.02 22.22
CA GLU A 9 15.90 8.11 21.82
C GLU A 9 15.28 9.01 20.73
N LEU A 10 14.58 8.42 19.77
CA LEU A 10 13.84 9.17 18.76
C LEU A 10 12.70 10.00 19.37
N LEU A 11 11.95 9.45 20.32
CA LEU A 11 10.88 10.17 21.01
C LEU A 11 11.44 11.38 21.77
N ASP A 12 12.51 11.16 22.54
CA ASP A 12 13.17 12.23 23.29
C ASP A 12 13.72 13.31 22.36
N TRP A 13 14.37 12.91 21.26
CA TRP A 13 14.88 13.84 20.27
C TRP A 13 13.77 14.69 19.65
N VAL A 14 12.66 14.08 19.22
CA VAL A 14 11.51 14.80 18.62
C VAL A 14 10.91 15.81 19.60
N MET A 15 10.80 15.46 20.89
CA MET A 15 10.30 16.39 21.92
C MET A 15 11.18 17.62 22.12
N HIS A 16 12.49 17.52 21.84
CA HIS A 16 13.44 18.61 21.98
C HIS A 16 13.64 19.44 20.69
N ILE A 17 12.97 19.10 19.59
CA ILE A 17 13.03 19.87 18.35
C ILE A 17 12.36 21.23 18.56
N SER A 18 13.18 22.28 18.67
CA SER A 18 12.71 23.66 18.81
C SER A 18 12.57 24.38 17.45
N ASN A 19 13.09 23.78 16.37
CA ASN A 19 13.07 24.34 15.03
C ASN A 19 11.87 23.82 14.22
N LYS A 20 10.93 24.72 13.91
CA LYS A 20 9.71 24.41 13.15
C LYS A 20 9.98 23.77 11.78
N ALA A 21 11.00 24.23 11.05
CA ALA A 21 11.32 23.69 9.72
C ALA A 21 11.85 22.25 9.78
N THR A 22 12.55 21.88 10.85
CA THR A 22 13.01 20.51 11.08
C THR A 22 11.84 19.60 11.45
N PHE A 23 10.90 20.11 12.25
CA PHE A 23 9.68 19.39 12.63
C PHE A 23 8.76 19.13 11.42
N GLU A 24 8.57 20.11 10.54
CA GLU A 24 7.78 19.95 9.31
C GLU A 24 8.37 18.90 8.37
N LYS A 25 9.70 18.83 8.23
CA LYS A 25 10.35 17.76 7.45
C LYS A 25 10.13 16.37 8.04
N LEU A 26 10.11 16.28 9.37
CA LEU A 26 9.83 15.04 10.10
C LEU A 26 8.39 14.58 9.92
N LEU A 27 7.45 15.53 9.90
CA LEU A 27 6.04 15.26 9.58
C LEU A 27 5.88 14.77 8.15
N ALA A 28 6.53 15.40 7.17
CA ALA A 28 6.52 14.93 5.78
C ALA A 28 7.08 13.50 5.66
N LEU A 29 8.18 13.20 6.37
CA LEU A 29 8.76 11.86 6.39
C LEU A 29 7.80 10.81 7.00
N LYS A 30 7.05 11.20 8.04
CA LYS A 30 6.00 10.38 8.66
C LYS A 30 4.85 10.13 7.69
N GLU A 31 4.41 11.16 6.96
CA GLU A 31 3.35 11.06 5.95
C GLU A 31 3.77 10.14 4.80
N GLU A 32 5.00 10.27 4.29
CA GLU A 32 5.57 9.36 3.27
C GLU A 32 5.63 7.90 3.74
N THR A 33 5.84 7.66 5.05
CA THR A 33 5.83 6.30 5.62
C THR A 33 4.44 5.79 5.99
N THR A 34 3.40 6.64 5.90
CA THR A 34 1.99 6.27 6.18
C THR A 34 1.10 6.32 4.93
N GLU A 35 1.65 6.60 3.74
CA GLU A 35 0.95 6.42 2.45
C GLU A 35 0.37 5.00 2.30
N ASP A 36 0.96 4.02 3.00
CA ASP A 36 0.49 2.64 3.10
C ASP A 36 -0.88 2.48 3.78
N GLU A 37 -1.42 3.51 4.44
CA GLU A 37 -2.75 3.48 5.06
C GLU A 37 -3.81 4.25 4.25
N VAL A 38 -3.42 4.98 3.20
CA VAL A 38 -4.35 5.73 2.36
C VAL A 38 -5.09 4.76 1.45
N ILE A 39 -6.42 4.74 1.57
CA ILE A 39 -7.29 3.94 0.70
C ILE A 39 -7.36 4.61 -0.68
N VAL A 40 -6.99 3.87 -1.71
CA VAL A 40 -6.95 4.35 -3.11
C VAL A 40 -7.92 3.62 -4.04
N ALA A 41 -8.41 2.45 -3.65
CA ALA A 41 -9.35 1.66 -4.45
C ALA A 41 -10.21 0.74 -3.57
N TYR A 42 -11.17 0.07 -4.19
CA TYR A 42 -11.95 -1.01 -3.58
C TYR A 42 -11.91 -2.25 -4.47
N SER A 43 -11.89 -3.44 -3.86
CA SER A 43 -11.98 -4.71 -4.58
C SER A 43 -13.39 -4.96 -5.12
N SER A 44 -13.55 -5.99 -5.96
CA SER A 44 -14.87 -6.45 -6.45
C SER A 44 -15.84 -6.87 -5.33
N LEU A 45 -15.33 -7.16 -4.14
CA LEU A 45 -16.12 -7.46 -2.93
C LEU A 45 -16.33 -6.23 -2.03
N GLY A 46 -15.89 -5.04 -2.46
CA GLY A 46 -15.99 -3.81 -1.68
C GLY A 46 -14.96 -3.67 -0.56
N LYS A 47 -13.88 -4.48 -0.55
CA LYS A 47 -12.80 -4.34 0.43
C LYS A 47 -11.94 -3.11 0.07
N PRO A 48 -11.68 -2.16 0.99
CA PRO A 48 -10.78 -1.05 0.73
C PRO A 48 -9.35 -1.56 0.51
N LEU A 49 -8.62 -0.94 -0.43
CA LEU A 49 -7.25 -1.26 -0.78
C LEU A 49 -6.36 -0.03 -0.59
N ASN A 50 -5.24 -0.20 0.09
CA ASN A 50 -4.19 0.81 0.14
C ASN A 50 -3.29 0.79 -1.12
N VAL A 51 -2.36 1.74 -1.22
CA VAL A 51 -1.46 1.88 -2.38
C VAL A 51 -0.66 0.59 -2.65
N ASN A 52 -0.16 -0.07 -1.62
CA ASN A 52 0.66 -1.27 -1.77
C ASN A 52 -0.16 -2.48 -2.19
N GLU A 53 -1.34 -2.68 -1.57
CA GLU A 53 -2.29 -3.72 -1.95
C GLU A 53 -2.75 -3.54 -3.40
N TYR A 54 -3.04 -2.31 -3.81
CA TYR A 54 -3.42 -1.99 -5.19
C TYR A 54 -2.30 -2.30 -6.20
N LYS A 55 -1.06 -1.90 -5.90
CA LYS A 55 0.11 -2.25 -6.73
C LYS A 55 0.34 -3.76 -6.80
N ALA A 56 0.12 -4.47 -5.71
CA ALA A 56 0.24 -5.93 -5.67
C ALA A 56 -0.78 -6.59 -6.62
N HIS A 57 -2.05 -6.15 -6.61
CA HIS A 57 -3.07 -6.63 -7.54
C HIS A 57 -2.71 -6.39 -9.01
N ILE A 58 -2.15 -5.22 -9.35
CA ILE A 58 -1.69 -4.96 -10.72
C ILE A 58 -0.57 -5.92 -11.13
N ASN A 59 0.40 -6.14 -10.23
CA ASN A 59 1.52 -7.03 -10.51
C ASN A 59 1.08 -8.50 -10.66
N GLU A 60 0.09 -8.93 -9.89
CA GLU A 60 -0.55 -10.24 -10.05
C GLU A 60 -1.19 -10.37 -11.43
N GLY A 61 -2.03 -9.42 -11.85
CA GLY A 61 -2.63 -9.45 -13.20
C GLY A 61 -1.60 -9.45 -14.33
N ILE A 62 -0.50 -8.69 -14.19
CA ILE A 62 0.60 -8.72 -15.16
C ILE A 62 1.27 -10.09 -15.20
N LYS A 63 1.45 -10.74 -14.04
CA LYS A 63 2.02 -12.08 -13.94
C LYS A 63 1.10 -13.11 -14.60
N ASP A 64 -0.20 -13.04 -14.35
CA ASP A 64 -1.20 -13.92 -14.95
C ASP A 64 -1.20 -13.83 -16.48
N ILE A 65 -1.13 -12.62 -17.03
CA ILE A 65 -0.98 -12.41 -18.48
C ILE A 65 0.28 -13.08 -19.02
N ARG A 66 1.41 -12.98 -18.30
CA ARG A 66 2.69 -13.59 -18.72
C ARG A 66 2.66 -15.11 -18.63
N GLU A 67 1.97 -15.66 -17.64
CA GLU A 67 1.85 -17.11 -17.41
C GLU A 67 0.75 -17.74 -18.30
N GLY A 68 -0.06 -16.93 -18.97
CA GLY A 68 -1.19 -17.40 -19.78
C GLY A 68 -2.45 -17.69 -18.96
N ASN A 69 -2.50 -17.25 -17.70
CA ASN A 69 -3.66 -17.37 -16.81
C ASN A 69 -4.69 -16.28 -17.10
N PHE A 70 -5.17 -16.20 -18.34
CA PHE A 70 -6.23 -15.28 -18.74
C PHE A 70 -7.25 -16.03 -19.59
N ILE A 71 -8.46 -15.48 -19.65
CA ILE A 71 -9.51 -15.94 -20.54
C ILE A 71 -9.92 -14.80 -21.46
N THR A 72 -10.36 -15.14 -22.65
CA THR A 72 -10.95 -14.21 -23.62
C THR A 72 -12.38 -13.86 -23.25
N ASP A 73 -12.93 -12.79 -23.84
CA ASP A 73 -14.35 -12.42 -23.66
C ASP A 73 -15.29 -13.56 -24.05
N ASP A 74 -14.97 -14.29 -25.12
CA ASP A 74 -15.77 -15.41 -25.60
C ASP A 74 -15.77 -16.58 -24.59
N GLU A 75 -14.61 -16.93 -24.05
CA GLU A 75 -14.48 -17.96 -23.01
C GLU A 75 -15.25 -17.58 -21.73
N LEU A 76 -15.13 -16.32 -21.30
CA LEU A 76 -15.89 -15.80 -20.16
C LEU A 76 -17.40 -15.87 -20.43
N ARG A 77 -17.86 -15.46 -21.62
CA ARG A 77 -19.28 -15.49 -22.01
C ARG A 77 -19.83 -16.91 -22.01
N ASP A 78 -19.03 -17.89 -22.41
CA ASP A 78 -19.42 -19.29 -22.39
C ASP A 78 -19.50 -19.84 -20.95
N GLU A 79 -18.55 -19.48 -20.09
CA GLU A 79 -18.56 -19.86 -18.67
C GLU A 79 -19.80 -19.31 -17.93
N MET A 80 -20.14 -18.04 -18.17
CA MET A 80 -21.29 -17.36 -17.57
C MET A 80 -22.63 -18.04 -17.88
N LYS A 81 -22.74 -18.84 -18.94
CA LYS A 81 -23.97 -19.62 -19.24
C LYS A 81 -24.22 -20.74 -18.22
N SER A 82 -23.20 -21.12 -17.47
CA SER A 82 -23.23 -22.22 -16.49
C SER A 82 -23.33 -21.76 -15.03
N TRP A 83 -23.31 -20.45 -14.79
CA TRP A 83 -23.42 -19.84 -13.46
C TRP A 83 -24.87 -19.67 -12.99
#